data_AF-A0A2A5VES8-F1
#
_entry.id   AF-A0A2A5VES8-F1
#
_cell.length_a   1.000
_cell.length_b   1.000
_cell.length_c   1.000
_cell.angle_alpha   90.00
_cell.angle_beta   90.00
_cell.angle_gamma   90.00
#
_symmetry.space_group_name_H-M   'P 1'
#
loop_
_entity.id
_entity.type
_entity.pdbx_description
1 polymer ?
#
loop_
_entity_poly.entity_id
_entity_poly.type
_entity_poly.pdbx_seq_one_letter_code
_entity_poly.pdbx_strand_id
1 'polypeptide(L)'
;MEETPEDADLFIDKQQESDAAFWRLKKAMDDWRDNRIKRVMAQEGESIFLTFGRIMYVISCIIFDGLILIELPIYMGRSAAAWTIYILLLIFAVRLEYEYYKKWFEVDINQIEFETP
;
A
#
# COMPACT_ATOMS: atom_id res chain seq x y z
N MET A 1 -19.54 -63.44 11.01
CA MET A 1 -18.83 -62.33 11.68
C MET A 1 -19.95 -61.40 12.10
N GLU A 2 -20.35 -61.50 13.35
CA GLU A 2 -21.52 -60.80 13.90
C GLU A 2 -21.02 -59.40 14.29
N GLU A 3 -21.44 -58.38 13.54
CA GLU A 3 -21.08 -56.99 13.85
C GLU A 3 -21.77 -56.61 15.17
N THR A 4 -20.97 -56.42 16.21
CA THR A 4 -21.46 -55.98 17.51
C THR A 4 -21.85 -54.50 17.45
N PRO A 5 -22.93 -54.09 18.15
CA PRO A 5 -23.41 -52.69 18.11
C PRO A 5 -22.36 -51.66 18.58
N GLU A 6 -21.35 -52.10 19.35
CA GLU A 6 -20.21 -51.28 19.76
C GLU A 6 -19.31 -50.86 18.58
N ASP A 7 -19.18 -51.70 17.54
CA ASP A 7 -18.36 -51.38 16.37
C ASP A 7 -19.00 -50.26 15.53
N ALA A 8 -20.33 -50.29 15.38
CA ALA A 8 -21.08 -49.28 14.63
C ALA A 8 -21.02 -47.88 15.28
N ASP A 9 -21.08 -47.81 16.61
CA ASP A 9 -20.95 -46.54 17.36
C ASP A 9 -19.51 -45.99 17.26
N LEU A 10 -18.49 -46.85 17.30
CA LEU A 10 -17.08 -46.49 17.03
C LEU A 10 -16.86 -45.96 15.61
N PHE A 11 -17.56 -46.51 14.60
CA PHE A 11 -17.51 -46.01 13.23
C PHE A 11 -18.20 -44.64 13.06
N ILE A 12 -19.32 -44.39 13.77
CA ILE A 12 -20.03 -43.10 13.77
C ILE A 12 -19.19 -42.00 14.43
N ASP A 13 -18.52 -42.29 15.55
CA ASP A 13 -17.68 -41.34 16.27
C ASP A 13 -16.46 -40.92 15.44
N LYS A 14 -15.78 -41.89 14.82
CA LYS A 14 -14.65 -41.64 13.91
C LYS A 14 -15.05 -40.80 12.70
N GLN A 15 -16.26 -41.00 12.17
CA GLN A 15 -16.78 -40.21 11.05
C GLN A 15 -17.06 -38.76 11.49
N GLN A 16 -17.68 -38.56 12.66
CA GLN A 16 -17.91 -37.21 13.22
C GLN A 16 -16.61 -36.47 13.53
N GLU A 17 -15.61 -37.14 14.10
CA GLU A 17 -14.28 -36.57 14.33
C GLU A 17 -13.60 -36.15 13.01
N SER A 18 -13.73 -36.99 11.97
CA SER A 18 -13.17 -36.70 10.65
C SER A 18 -13.85 -35.52 9.97
N ASP A 19 -15.17 -35.39 10.11
CA ASP A 19 -15.94 -34.26 9.59
C ASP A 19 -15.59 -32.97 10.35
N ALA A 20 -15.45 -33.03 11.67
CA ALA A 20 -15.01 -31.90 12.47
C ALA A 20 -13.58 -31.45 12.10
N ALA A 21 -12.68 -32.40 11.82
CA ALA A 21 -11.34 -32.10 11.32
C ALA A 21 -11.39 -31.47 9.91
N PHE A 22 -12.27 -31.98 9.04
CA PHE A 22 -12.48 -31.44 7.70
C PHE A 22 -12.98 -30.00 7.73
N TRP A 23 -13.94 -29.66 8.61
CA TRP A 23 -14.44 -28.30 8.75
C TRP A 23 -13.40 -27.32 9.30
N ARG A 24 -12.51 -27.76 10.20
CA ARG A 24 -11.38 -26.94 10.67
C ARG A 24 -10.38 -26.67 9.55
N LEU A 25 -10.03 -27.72 8.79
CA LEU A 25 -9.14 -27.60 7.65
C LEU A 25 -9.75 -26.66 6.59
N LYS A 26 -11.03 -26.84 6.27
CA LYS A 26 -11.75 -26.01 5.32
C LYS A 26 -11.76 -24.54 5.75
N LYS A 27 -12.08 -24.26 7.01
CA LYS A 27 -12.08 -22.89 7.54
C LYS A 27 -10.68 -22.26 7.43
N ALA A 28 -9.63 -22.98 7.81
CA ALA A 28 -8.26 -22.49 7.68
C ALA A 28 -7.85 -22.24 6.21
N MET A 29 -8.32 -23.06 5.28
CA MET A 29 -8.07 -22.86 3.85
C MET A 29 -8.86 -21.67 3.28
N ASP A 30 -10.11 -21.49 3.70
CA ASP A 30 -10.93 -20.35 3.29
C ASP A 30 -10.31 -19.04 3.79
N ASP A 31 -9.86 -18.98 5.05
CA ASP A 31 -9.15 -17.82 5.61
C ASP A 31 -7.85 -17.53 4.84
N TRP A 32 -7.10 -18.56 4.47
CA TRP A 32 -5.89 -18.40 3.66
C TRP A 32 -6.19 -17.89 2.25
N ARG A 33 -7.27 -18.37 1.64
CA ARG A 33 -7.70 -17.95 0.30
C ARG A 33 -8.13 -16.49 0.30
N ASP A 34 -8.92 -16.07 1.28
CA ASP A 34 -9.39 -14.69 1.41
C ASP A 34 -8.23 -13.73 1.65
N ASN A 35 -7.27 -14.11 2.50
CA ASN A 35 -6.05 -13.32 2.72
C ASN A 35 -5.19 -13.18 1.45
N ARG A 36 -5.11 -14.22 0.60
CA ARG A 36 -4.44 -14.10 -0.69
C ARG A 36 -5.18 -13.19 -1.66
N ILE A 37 -6.50 -13.29 -1.76
CA ILE A 37 -7.30 -12.45 -2.66
C ILE A 37 -7.21 -10.99 -2.24
N LYS A 38 -7.33 -10.69 -0.93
CA LYS A 38 -7.15 -9.34 -0.39
C LYS A 38 -5.77 -8.77 -0.75
N ARG A 39 -4.70 -9.58 -0.68
CA ARG A 39 -3.34 -9.15 -1.06
C ARG A 39 -3.20 -8.86 -2.56
N VAL A 40 -3.82 -9.67 -3.42
CA VAL A 40 -3.78 -9.44 -4.87
C VAL A 40 -4.58 -8.20 -5.26
N MET A 41 -5.78 -8.00 -4.69
CA MET A 41 -6.56 -6.78 -4.91
C MET A 41 -5.81 -5.52 -4.41
N ALA A 42 -5.07 -5.62 -3.31
CA ALA A 42 -4.22 -4.53 -2.84
C ALA A 42 -3.17 -4.10 -3.88
N GLN A 43 -2.62 -5.07 -4.62
CA GLN A 43 -1.60 -4.82 -5.63
C GLN A 43 -2.20 -4.39 -6.98
N GLU A 44 -3.39 -4.87 -7.35
CA GLU A 44 -4.10 -4.42 -8.56
C GLU A 44 -4.70 -3.01 -8.42
N GLY A 45 -4.95 -2.56 -7.19
CA GLY A 45 -5.47 -1.21 -6.91
C GLY A 45 -4.47 -0.08 -7.14
N GLU A 46 -3.16 -0.34 -7.16
CA GLU A 46 -2.16 0.69 -7.48
C GLU A 46 -2.06 0.84 -9.00
N SER A 47 -2.79 1.84 -9.52
CA SER A 47 -2.78 2.15 -10.95
C SER A 47 -1.35 2.44 -11.42
N ILE A 48 -0.92 1.79 -12.50
CA ILE A 48 0.36 2.07 -13.19
C ILE A 48 0.50 3.57 -13.49
N PHE A 49 -0.61 4.27 -13.74
CA PHE A 49 -0.64 5.72 -13.93
C PHE A 49 -0.25 6.52 -12.69
N LEU A 50 -0.58 6.06 -11.47
CA LEU A 50 -0.13 6.69 -10.24
C LEU A 50 1.39 6.56 -10.08
N THR A 51 1.95 5.38 -10.37
CA THR A 51 3.40 5.15 -10.31
C THR A 51 4.15 6.02 -11.32
N PHE A 52 3.69 6.09 -12.57
CA PHE A 52 4.25 6.99 -13.57
C PHE A 52 4.05 8.47 -13.21
N GLY A 53 2.88 8.82 -12.67
CA GLY A 53 2.57 10.16 -12.20
C GLY A 53 3.54 10.64 -11.12
N ARG A 54 3.89 9.79 -10.14
CA ARG A 54 4.87 10.12 -9.10
C ARG A 54 6.24 10.45 -9.69
N ILE A 55 6.71 9.64 -10.63
CA ILE A 55 8.01 9.84 -11.30
C ILE A 55 8.01 11.16 -12.09
N MET A 56 6.97 11.38 -12.91
CA MET A 56 6.83 12.61 -13.69
C MET A 56 6.72 13.85 -12.81
N TYR A 57 6.02 13.75 -11.69
CA TYR A 57 5.91 14.82 -10.69
C TYR A 57 7.28 15.17 -10.11
N VAL A 58 8.05 14.18 -9.62
CA VAL A 58 9.39 14.41 -9.07
C VAL A 58 10.32 15.02 -10.11
N ILE A 59 10.28 14.55 -11.36
CA ILE A 59 11.06 15.15 -12.45
C ILE A 59 10.68 16.63 -12.65
N SER A 60 9.38 16.95 -12.62
CA SER A 60 8.92 18.34 -12.77
C SER A 60 9.39 19.24 -11.62
N CYS A 61 9.37 18.75 -10.37
CA CYS A 61 9.89 19.45 -9.20
C CYS A 61 11.39 19.73 -9.33
N ILE A 62 12.19 18.74 -9.73
CA ILE A 62 13.65 18.91 -9.94
C ILE A 62 13.92 19.97 -11.01
N ILE A 63 13.16 19.98 -12.10
CA ILE A 63 13.30 20.98 -13.16
C ILE A 63 12.89 22.36 -12.65
N PHE A 64 11.80 22.46 -11.89
CA PHE A 64 11.34 23.74 -11.34
C PHE A 64 12.35 24.31 -10.33
N ASP A 65 12.73 23.53 -9.32
CA ASP A 65 13.68 23.95 -8.29
C ASP A 65 15.09 24.21 -8.87
N GLY A 66 15.55 23.33 -9.76
CA GLY A 66 16.90 23.37 -10.29
C GLY A 66 17.10 24.36 -11.44
N LEU A 67 16.11 24.54 -12.32
CA LEU A 67 16.23 25.38 -13.52
C LEU A 67 15.57 26.75 -13.31
N ILE A 68 14.33 26.77 -12.83
CA ILE A 68 13.56 28.02 -12.73
C ILE A 68 13.98 28.80 -11.47
N LEU A 69 14.12 28.12 -10.34
CA LEU A 69 14.41 28.78 -9.08
C LEU A 69 15.85 29.34 -9.03
N ILE A 70 16.82 28.66 -9.66
CA ILE A 70 18.23 29.12 -9.70
C ILE A 70 18.43 30.36 -10.58
N GLU A 71 17.54 30.62 -11.54
CA GLU A 71 17.63 31.80 -12.41
C GLU A 71 17.34 33.08 -11.64
N LEU A 72 16.48 33.04 -10.60
CA LEU A 72 16.17 34.20 -9.74
C LEU A 72 17.40 34.90 -9.16
N PRO A 73 18.32 34.21 -8.46
CA PRO A 73 19.53 34.86 -7.94
C PRO A 73 20.47 35.34 -9.04
N ILE A 74 20.45 34.74 -10.23
CA ILE A 74 21.24 35.19 -11.38
C ILE A 74 20.70 36.52 -11.92
N TYR A 75 19.38 36.65 -12.08
CA TYR A 75 18.74 37.91 -12.49
C TYR A 75 18.88 39.03 -11.46
N MET A 76 18.88 38.71 -10.16
CA MET A 76 19.12 39.68 -9.07
C MET A 76 20.61 40.06 -8.88
N GLY A 77 21.50 39.68 -9.80
CA GLY A 77 22.90 40.10 -9.78
C GLY A 77 23.78 39.34 -8.77
N ARG A 78 23.38 38.13 -8.37
CA ARG A 78 24.15 37.22 -7.50
C ARG A 78 24.52 37.81 -6.13
N SER A 79 23.75 38.78 -5.64
CA SER A 79 23.98 39.40 -4.33
C SER A 79 23.68 38.43 -3.19
N ALA A 80 24.27 38.66 -2.00
CA ALA A 80 24.00 37.83 -0.82
C ALA A 80 22.50 37.84 -0.44
N ALA A 81 21.82 38.96 -0.65
CA ALA A 81 20.36 39.08 -0.46
C ALA A 81 19.57 38.23 -1.47
N ALA A 82 20.04 38.12 -2.72
CA ALA A 82 19.40 37.27 -3.71
C ALA A 82 19.48 35.78 -3.32
N TRP A 83 20.62 35.35 -2.76
CA TRP A 83 20.82 34.01 -2.25
C TRP A 83 19.96 33.72 -1.01
N THR A 84 19.80 34.67 -0.09
CA THR A 84 18.92 34.47 1.08
C THR A 84 17.45 34.36 0.66
N ILE A 85 17.00 35.19 -0.28
CA ILE A 85 15.64 35.09 -0.86
C ILE A 85 15.45 33.76 -1.59
N TYR A 86 16.44 33.32 -2.38
CA TYR A 86 16.42 32.03 -3.06
C TYR A 86 16.25 30.87 -2.08
N ILE A 87 17.04 30.82 -1.00
CA ILE A 87 16.94 29.75 0.01
C ILE A 87 15.56 29.73 0.65
N LEU A 88 15.00 30.89 1.00
CA LEU A 88 13.66 30.98 1.59
C LEU A 88 12.58 30.49 0.61
N LEU A 89 12.67 30.87 -0.66
CA LEU A 89 11.75 30.41 -1.70
C LEU A 89 11.88 28.91 -1.94
N LEU A 90 13.09 28.35 -1.93
CA LEU A 90 13.32 26.93 -2.12
C LEU A 90 12.71 26.12 -0.99
N ILE A 91 12.92 26.52 0.26
CA ILE A 91 12.30 25.86 1.42
C ILE A 91 10.78 25.90 1.32
N PHE A 92 10.21 27.03 0.88
CA PHE A 92 8.78 27.19 0.69
C PHE A 92 8.24 26.31 -0.46
N ALA A 93 8.93 26.30 -1.61
CA ALA A 93 8.58 25.49 -2.76
C ALA A 93 8.58 24.00 -2.41
N VAL A 94 9.67 23.48 -1.83
CA VAL A 94 9.78 22.07 -1.42
C VAL A 94 8.67 21.68 -0.44
N ARG A 95 8.29 22.56 0.50
CA ARG A 95 7.17 22.29 1.41
C ARG A 95 5.84 22.20 0.67
N LEU A 96 5.57 23.13 -0.25
CA LEU A 96 4.36 23.08 -1.06
C LEU A 96 4.34 21.82 -1.93
N GLU A 97 5.44 21.52 -2.61
CA GLU A 97 5.58 20.33 -3.44
C GLU A 97 5.35 19.05 -2.64
N TYR A 98 5.83 18.99 -1.40
CA TYR A 98 5.59 17.86 -0.51
C TYR A 98 4.11 17.71 -0.13
N GLU A 99 3.45 18.80 0.25
CA GLU A 99 2.01 18.78 0.59
C GLU A 99 1.14 18.42 -0.64
N TYR A 100 1.47 18.97 -1.81
CA TYR A 100 0.81 18.62 -3.06
C TYR A 100 1.05 17.16 -3.45
N TYR A 101 2.29 16.68 -3.34
CA TYR A 101 2.62 15.28 -3.60
C TYR A 101 1.81 14.36 -2.70
N LYS A 102 1.77 14.65 -1.40
CA LYS A 102 0.99 13.89 -0.43
C LYS A 102 -0.47 13.88 -0.85
N LYS A 103 -1.10 15.03 -1.07
CA LYS A 103 -2.53 15.12 -1.42
C LYS A 103 -2.89 14.43 -2.75
N TRP A 104 -2.02 14.50 -3.76
CA TRP A 104 -2.30 13.93 -5.09
C TRP A 104 -1.99 12.44 -5.20
N PHE A 105 -1.01 11.96 -4.42
CA PHE A 105 -0.53 10.58 -4.50
C PHE A 105 -0.80 9.76 -3.24
N GLU A 106 -1.61 10.28 -2.31
CA GLU A 106 -2.18 9.53 -1.20
C GLU A 106 -3.04 8.41 -1.77
N VAL A 107 -2.50 7.19 -1.72
CA VAL A 107 -3.24 5.99 -2.05
C VAL A 107 -3.97 5.58 -0.78
N ASP A 108 -5.29 5.55 -0.83
CA ASP A 108 -6.14 5.05 0.26
C ASP A 108 -5.92 3.53 0.41
N ILE A 109 -4.89 3.13 1.18
CA ILE A 109 -4.66 1.73 1.56
C ILE A 109 -5.63 1.30 2.68
N ASN A 110 -6.39 2.24 3.24
CA ASN A 110 -7.35 2.01 4.32
C ASN A 110 -8.53 1.08 3.97
N GLN A 111 -8.72 0.70 2.70
CA GLN A 111 -9.81 -0.21 2.30
C GLN A 111 -9.52 -1.69 2.61
N ILE A 112 -8.36 -2.02 3.17
CA ILE A 112 -7.98 -3.40 3.45
C ILE A 112 -7.68 -3.54 4.94
N GLU A 113 -8.75 -3.66 5.74
CA GLU A 113 -8.64 -4.22 7.09
C GLU A 113 -8.21 -5.68 6.97
N PHE A 114 -6.94 -5.92 7.28
CA PHE A 114 -6.45 -7.26 7.55
C PHE A 114 -6.91 -7.63 8.96
N GLU A 115 -7.93 -8.47 9.03
CA GLU A 115 -8.34 -9.09 10.30
C GLU A 115 -7.15 -9.91 10.80
N THR A 116 -6.51 -9.40 11.85
CA THR A 116 -5.34 -10.03 12.46
C THR A 116 -5.85 -10.98 13.54
N PRO A 117 -5.41 -12.25 13.57
CA PRO A 117 -5.85 -13.21 14.59
C PRO A 117 -5.36 -12.85 15.99
#